data_AF-A0A800JZR4-F1
#
_entry.id   AF-A0A800JZR4-F1
#
_cell.length_a   1.000
_cell.length_b   1.000
_cell.length_c   1.000
_cell.angle_alpha   90.00
_cell.angle_beta   90.00
_cell.angle_gamma   90.00
#
_symmetry.space_group_name_H-M   'P 1'
#
loop_
_entity.id
_entity.type
_entity.pdbx_description
1 polymer ?
#
loop_
_entity_poly.entity_id
_entity_poly.type
_entity_poly.pdbx_seq_one_letter_code
_entity_poly.pdbx_strand_id
1 'polypeptide(L)'
;MAPSPRKAIEIEVDLELFLRRGSSFLFPQREARPYESSEPHLEIGALRVEAVEALLGGRTRLIVTTLRALQERAPIPSELDGLRISLRVGEEVGFQRLINDLLERGFDRVPLVEEVGQFAVRGGLLDIFSVGTPEPVRVEFWGDEITSIRFFDILDQRTRDTTSEAHILPVDFQRDPEETSLVSRSLLELLPADALLLAVHPEEGGEWRPELDRTWDYVCQLHDELTVEGESPDSPDTLFLPAVEAEKRISALARIDLSATDEAGVSLSCTPPPAIKRDMKLLRASLRAVSATGGRSLVLCDNQGQCDRLEEILGSPKKIPPRANVVVGSLSGGFVLEAADPPLQVLTDHEIFRR
;
A
#
# COMPACT_ATOMS: atom_id res chain seq x y z
N MET A 1 10.89 -1.67 4.13
CA MET A 1 11.36 -2.41 2.94
C MET A 1 11.14 -3.89 3.17
N ALA A 2 10.28 -4.49 2.36
CA ALA A 2 9.98 -5.92 2.38
C ALA A 2 10.83 -6.67 1.35
N PRO A 3 11.12 -7.96 1.58
CA PRO A 3 11.99 -8.74 0.69
C PRO A 3 11.32 -9.21 -0.60
N SER A 4 9.99 -9.15 -0.68
CA SER A 4 9.24 -9.53 -1.88
C SER A 4 7.93 -8.74 -1.98
N PRO A 5 7.33 -8.62 -3.17
CA PRO A 5 6.04 -7.95 -3.34
C PRO A 5 4.94 -8.57 -2.48
N ARG A 6 4.87 -9.91 -2.45
CA ARG A 6 3.93 -10.63 -1.59
C ARG A 6 4.13 -10.27 -0.12
N LYS A 7 5.38 -10.24 0.35
CA LYS A 7 5.65 -9.92 1.76
C LYS A 7 5.36 -8.45 2.08
N ALA A 8 5.50 -7.54 1.12
CA ALA A 8 5.11 -6.14 1.27
C ALA A 8 3.61 -6.01 1.53
N ILE A 9 2.78 -6.71 0.75
CA ILE A 9 1.33 -6.74 0.93
C ILE A 9 0.96 -7.32 2.32
N GLU A 10 1.54 -8.47 2.68
CA GLU A 10 1.29 -9.10 3.99
C GLU A 10 1.64 -8.16 5.16
N ILE A 11 2.79 -7.47 5.09
CA ILE A 11 3.22 -6.53 6.13
C ILE A 11 2.26 -5.34 6.23
N GLU A 12 1.82 -4.79 5.10
CA GLU A 12 0.95 -3.62 5.11
C GLU A 12 -0.43 -3.93 5.68
N VAL A 13 -1.01 -5.06 5.29
CA VAL A 13 -2.28 -5.57 5.86
C VAL A 13 -2.14 -5.82 7.36
N ASP A 14 -1.04 -6.44 7.81
CA ASP A 14 -0.80 -6.66 9.24
C ASP A 14 -0.68 -5.32 10.00
N LEU A 15 -0.05 -4.31 9.41
CA LEU A 15 0.10 -2.98 10.01
C LEU A 15 -1.24 -2.26 10.16
N GLU A 16 -2.18 -2.42 9.22
CA GLU A 16 -3.52 -1.85 9.36
C GLU A 16 -4.27 -2.37 10.60
N LEU A 17 -3.97 -3.60 11.06
CA LEU A 17 -4.57 -4.15 12.28
C LEU A 17 -4.03 -3.45 13.55
N PHE A 18 -2.74 -3.12 13.56
CA PHE A 18 -2.07 -2.55 14.74
C PHE A 18 -2.10 -1.02 14.76
N LEU A 19 -2.18 -0.39 13.59
CA LEU A 19 -2.18 1.05 13.41
C LEU A 19 -3.60 1.54 13.10
N ARG A 20 -3.81 2.86 13.22
CA ARG A 20 -5.07 3.46 12.76
C ARG A 20 -5.13 3.35 11.23
N ARG A 21 -6.27 2.92 10.67
CA ARG A 21 -6.50 2.90 9.21
C ARG A 21 -6.03 4.19 8.54
N GLY A 22 -5.29 4.05 7.44
CA GLY A 22 -4.67 5.17 6.72
C GLY A 22 -3.44 5.79 7.40
N SER A 23 -2.75 5.04 8.28
CA SER A 23 -1.46 5.44 8.87
C SER A 23 -0.25 4.74 8.22
N SER A 24 -0.49 3.68 7.46
CA SER A 24 0.46 2.98 6.60
C SER A 24 -0.09 2.97 5.17
N PHE A 25 0.80 2.92 4.18
CA PHE A 25 0.43 2.79 2.77
C PHE A 25 1.40 1.84 2.07
N LEU A 26 0.89 1.07 1.12
CA LEU A 26 1.70 0.22 0.24
C LEU A 26 2.12 1.03 -1.00
N PHE A 27 3.42 1.07 -1.28
CA PHE A 27 3.95 1.48 -2.58
C PHE A 27 4.44 0.22 -3.32
N PRO A 28 3.56 -0.44 -4.11
CA PRO A 28 3.87 -1.72 -4.72
C PRO A 28 4.83 -1.59 -5.91
N GLN A 29 5.54 -2.69 -6.15
CA GLN A 29 6.30 -2.90 -7.37
C GLN A 29 5.33 -3.15 -8.55
N ARG A 30 5.60 -2.56 -9.72
CA ARG A 30 4.87 -2.93 -10.94
C ARG A 30 5.28 -4.32 -11.45
N GLU A 31 4.30 -5.05 -11.97
CA GLU A 31 4.54 -6.37 -12.58
C GLU A 31 5.04 -6.27 -14.02
N ALA A 32 4.72 -5.16 -14.70
CA ALA A 32 5.19 -4.84 -16.03
C ALA A 32 6.71 -4.95 -16.15
N ARG A 33 7.17 -5.47 -17.29
CA ARG A 33 8.60 -5.42 -17.59
C ARG A 33 8.99 -3.99 -17.99
N PRO A 34 10.26 -3.59 -17.75
CA PRO A 34 10.77 -2.35 -18.31
C PRO A 34 10.52 -2.30 -19.82
N TYR A 35 10.14 -1.13 -20.34
CA TYR A 35 9.80 -0.88 -21.75
C TYR A 35 8.56 -1.60 -22.31
N GLU A 36 7.86 -2.42 -21.52
CA GLU A 36 6.57 -2.95 -21.93
C GLU A 36 5.45 -1.95 -21.62
N SER A 37 4.71 -1.56 -22.66
CA SER A 37 3.42 -0.87 -22.51
C SER A 37 2.36 -1.88 -22.07
N SER A 38 2.34 -2.23 -20.79
CA SER A 38 1.24 -3.02 -20.21
C SER A 38 0.03 -2.14 -19.94
N GLU A 39 -1.18 -2.69 -20.05
CA GLU A 39 -2.37 -2.06 -19.47
C GLU A 39 -2.10 -1.74 -17.98
N PRO A 40 -2.42 -0.52 -17.51
CA PRO A 40 -2.23 -0.19 -16.12
C PRO A 40 -3.12 -1.11 -15.28
N HIS A 41 -2.50 -1.87 -14.38
CA HIS A 41 -3.25 -2.41 -13.25
C HIS A 41 -3.69 -1.22 -12.39
N LEU A 42 -4.92 -0.74 -12.63
CA LEU A 42 -5.50 0.43 -11.96
C LEU A 42 -5.30 0.37 -10.44
N GLU A 43 -5.43 -0.82 -9.85
CA GLU A 43 -5.18 -1.07 -8.43
C GLU A 43 -3.74 -0.75 -8.01
N ILE A 44 -2.75 -1.19 -8.77
CA ILE A 44 -1.31 -0.96 -8.47
C ILE A 44 -0.96 0.51 -8.65
N GLY A 45 -1.46 1.15 -9.72
CA GLY A 45 -1.27 2.58 -9.96
C GLY A 45 -1.89 3.41 -8.85
N ALA A 46 -3.13 3.10 -8.48
CA ALA A 46 -3.86 3.77 -7.41
C ALA A 46 -3.11 3.69 -6.07
N LEU A 47 -2.65 2.50 -5.68
CA LEU A 47 -1.88 2.31 -4.44
C LEU A 47 -0.60 3.17 -4.41
N ARG A 48 0.11 3.25 -5.54
CA ARG A 48 1.32 4.10 -5.66
C ARG A 48 0.98 5.57 -5.51
N VAL A 49 -0.07 6.03 -6.18
CA VAL A 49 -0.54 7.43 -6.11
C VAL A 49 -0.97 7.76 -4.67
N GLU A 50 -1.73 6.89 -4.01
CA GLU A 50 -2.15 7.08 -2.63
C GLU A 50 -0.98 7.14 -1.66
N ALA A 51 0.02 6.27 -1.83
CA ALA A 51 1.21 6.26 -0.98
C ALA A 51 2.03 7.56 -1.14
N VAL A 52 2.19 8.06 -2.38
CA VAL A 52 2.90 9.33 -2.64
C VAL A 52 2.09 10.52 -2.14
N GLU A 53 0.78 10.56 -2.36
CA GLU A 53 -0.07 11.64 -1.84
C GLU A 53 -0.01 11.67 -0.32
N ALA A 54 -0.10 10.50 0.33
CA ALA A 54 0.00 10.40 1.78
C ALA A 54 1.36 10.86 2.30
N LEU A 55 2.44 10.60 1.56
CA LEU A 55 3.79 11.06 1.88
C LEU A 55 3.90 12.58 1.77
N LEU A 56 3.56 13.14 0.61
CA LEU A 56 3.68 14.57 0.32
C LEU A 56 2.72 15.41 1.16
N GLY A 57 1.53 14.88 1.45
CA GLY A 57 0.54 15.49 2.35
C GLY A 57 0.82 15.29 3.84
N GLY A 58 1.88 14.55 4.20
CA GLY A 58 2.25 14.28 5.59
C GLY A 58 1.22 13.46 6.38
N ARG A 59 0.32 12.75 5.67
CA ARG A 59 -0.73 11.90 6.26
C ARG A 59 -0.17 10.58 6.76
N THR A 60 0.91 10.09 6.15
CA THR A 60 1.57 8.85 6.56
C THR A 60 2.94 9.10 7.19
N ARG A 61 3.32 8.18 8.09
CA ARG A 61 4.67 8.05 8.62
C ARG A 61 5.32 6.71 8.22
N LEU A 62 4.57 5.84 7.53
CA LEU A 62 5.01 4.50 7.20
C LEU A 62 4.59 4.15 5.77
N ILE A 63 5.57 3.81 4.94
CA ILE A 63 5.35 3.28 3.60
C ILE A 63 6.00 1.89 3.51
N VAL A 64 5.21 0.92 3.10
CA VAL A 64 5.68 -0.45 2.85
C VAL A 64 5.97 -0.58 1.36
N THR A 65 7.15 -1.07 1.01
CA THR A 65 7.58 -1.18 -0.38
C THR A 65 8.70 -2.21 -0.54
N THR A 66 9.09 -2.50 -1.77
CA THR A 66 10.23 -3.38 -2.12
C THR A 66 11.41 -2.57 -2.64
N LEU A 67 12.59 -3.20 -2.69
CA LEU A 67 13.80 -2.56 -3.19
C LEU A 67 13.69 -2.16 -4.67
N ARG A 68 13.14 -3.04 -5.52
CA ARG A 68 12.90 -2.73 -6.94
C ARG A 68 11.93 -1.56 -7.13
N ALA A 69 10.87 -1.47 -6.32
CA ALA A 69 9.94 -0.34 -6.37
C ALA A 69 10.59 0.99 -5.95
N LEU A 70 11.59 0.96 -5.06
CA LEU A 70 12.37 2.15 -4.69
C LEU A 70 13.30 2.65 -5.81
N GLN A 71 13.76 1.76 -6.70
CA GLN A 71 14.54 2.14 -7.87
C GLN A 71 13.65 2.68 -9.00
N GLU A 72 12.43 2.15 -9.15
CA GLU A 72 11.54 2.54 -10.25
C GLU A 72 11.24 4.04 -10.21
N ARG A 73 11.48 4.71 -11.34
CA ARG A 73 11.17 6.11 -11.57
C ARG A 73 9.87 6.23 -12.36
N ALA A 74 9.06 7.22 -12.01
CA ALA A 74 7.83 7.56 -12.69
C ALA A 74 7.67 9.10 -12.69
N PRO A 75 6.78 9.70 -13.50
CA PRO A 75 6.50 11.13 -13.48
C PRO A 75 5.79 11.56 -12.18
N ILE A 76 6.52 11.49 -11.07
CA ILE A 76 6.03 11.83 -9.74
C ILE A 76 6.41 13.28 -9.44
N PRO A 77 5.44 14.16 -9.17
CA PRO A 77 5.70 15.52 -8.70
C PRO A 77 6.46 15.52 -7.37
N SER A 78 7.33 16.51 -7.17
CA SER A 78 8.04 16.69 -5.89
C SER A 78 7.18 17.33 -4.79
N GLU A 79 6.03 17.90 -5.16
CA GLU A 79 5.15 18.65 -4.27
C GLU A 79 3.70 18.20 -4.44
N LEU A 80 2.94 18.26 -3.34
CA LEU A 80 1.56 17.80 -3.29
C LEU A 80 0.65 18.52 -4.31
N ASP A 81 0.84 19.82 -4.49
CA ASP A 81 0.01 20.62 -5.39
C ASP A 81 0.25 20.28 -6.87
N GLY A 82 1.41 19.72 -7.22
CA GLY A 82 1.64 19.16 -8.55
C GLY A 82 0.91 17.81 -8.76
N LEU A 83 0.66 17.08 -7.68
CA LEU A 83 0.01 15.77 -7.72
C LEU A 83 -1.51 15.87 -7.85
N ARG A 84 -2.15 16.81 -7.15
CA ARG A 84 -3.62 16.91 -7.07
C ARG A 84 -4.19 18.06 -7.89
N ILE A 85 -5.35 17.85 -8.50
CA ILE A 85 -6.25 18.94 -8.90
C ILE A 85 -7.12 19.28 -7.69
N SER A 86 -7.11 20.53 -7.24
CA SER A 86 -8.01 21.00 -6.18
C SER A 86 -9.20 21.72 -6.81
N LEU A 87 -10.40 21.26 -6.52
CA LEU A 87 -11.66 21.86 -6.98
C LEU A 87 -12.32 22.53 -5.78
N ARG A 88 -12.59 23.84 -5.87
CA ARG A 88 -13.29 24.59 -4.82
C ARG A 88 -14.56 25.23 -5.35
N VAL A 89 -15.61 25.25 -4.53
CA VAL A 89 -16.85 25.98 -4.89
C VAL A 89 -16.54 27.48 -5.03
N GLY A 90 -17.00 28.08 -6.13
CA GLY A 90 -16.76 29.48 -6.51
C GLY A 90 -15.50 29.70 -7.35
N GLU A 91 -14.78 28.64 -7.73
CA GLU A 91 -13.58 28.74 -8.56
C GLU A 91 -13.90 28.62 -10.06
N GLU A 92 -13.23 29.43 -10.88
CA GLU A 92 -13.27 29.34 -12.35
C GLU A 92 -12.14 28.43 -12.86
N VAL A 93 -12.44 27.13 -12.99
CA VAL A 93 -11.45 26.12 -13.45
C VAL A 93 -11.48 25.94 -14.97
N GLY A 94 -12.61 26.26 -15.61
CA GLY A 94 -12.84 26.02 -17.03
C GLY A 94 -13.30 24.59 -17.30
N PHE A 95 -14.54 24.41 -17.75
CA PHE A 95 -15.16 23.08 -17.83
C PHE A 95 -14.42 22.12 -18.78
N GLN A 96 -14.07 22.62 -19.97
CA GLN A 96 -13.34 21.82 -20.97
C GLN A 96 -11.89 21.56 -20.58
N ARG A 97 -11.28 22.50 -19.87
CA ARG A 97 -9.91 22.33 -19.35
C ARG A 97 -9.87 21.17 -18.36
N LEU A 98 -10.79 21.15 -17.39
CA LEU A 98 -10.86 20.06 -16.41
C LEU A 98 -11.08 18.70 -17.07
N ILE A 99 -11.88 18.62 -18.14
CA ILE A 99 -12.07 17.37 -18.90
C ILE A 99 -10.76 16.88 -19.51
N ASN A 100 -9.98 17.79 -20.13
CA ASN A 100 -8.68 17.43 -20.70
C ASN A 100 -7.68 17.02 -19.60
N ASP A 101 -7.62 17.79 -18.50
CA ASP A 101 -6.75 17.48 -17.36
C ASP A 101 -7.07 16.09 -16.77
N LEU A 102 -8.34 15.67 -16.74
CA LEU A 102 -8.73 14.32 -16.31
C LEU A 102 -8.25 13.24 -17.27
N LEU A 103 -8.39 13.45 -18.58
CA LEU A 103 -7.91 12.50 -19.60
C LEU A 103 -6.38 12.33 -19.54
N GLU A 104 -5.64 13.43 -19.42
CA GLU A 104 -4.18 13.43 -19.27
C GLU A 104 -3.72 12.71 -17.99
N ARG A 105 -4.58 12.67 -16.97
CA ARG A 105 -4.34 11.97 -15.70
C ARG A 105 -4.78 10.50 -15.70
N GLY A 106 -5.14 9.98 -16.86
CA GLY A 106 -5.50 8.58 -17.07
C GLY A 106 -6.93 8.22 -16.69
N PHE A 107 -7.84 9.20 -16.58
CA PHE A 107 -9.24 8.90 -16.32
C PHE A 107 -9.98 8.47 -17.59
N ASP A 108 -10.84 7.47 -17.44
CA ASP A 108 -11.72 7.00 -18.50
C ASP A 108 -13.02 7.78 -18.56
N ARG A 109 -13.32 8.34 -19.74
CA ARG A 109 -14.60 9.00 -19.99
C ARG A 109 -15.68 7.96 -20.27
N VAL A 110 -16.64 7.86 -19.36
CA VAL A 110 -17.75 6.89 -19.43
C VAL A 110 -19.12 7.59 -19.43
N PRO A 111 -20.19 6.92 -19.88
CA PRO A 111 -21.56 7.45 -19.77
C PRO A 111 -22.07 7.52 -18.33
N LEU A 112 -21.56 6.64 -17.47
CA LEU A 112 -21.97 6.43 -16.08
C LEU A 112 -20.73 6.01 -15.29
N VAL A 113 -20.46 6.71 -14.18
CA VAL A 113 -19.34 6.38 -13.29
C VAL A 113 -19.75 5.22 -12.39
N GLU A 114 -18.99 4.13 -12.47
CA GLU A 114 -19.18 2.90 -11.69
C GLU A 114 -17.90 2.51 -10.92
N GLU A 115 -16.72 2.89 -11.42
CA GLU A 115 -15.44 2.46 -10.87
C GLU A 115 -14.48 3.65 -10.66
N VAL A 116 -13.46 3.45 -9.82
CA VAL A 116 -12.37 4.43 -9.59
C VAL A 116 -11.61 4.64 -10.90
N GLY A 117 -11.20 5.89 -11.15
CA GLY A 117 -10.52 6.29 -12.39
C GLY A 117 -11.47 6.64 -13.53
N GLN A 118 -12.78 6.70 -13.28
CA GLN A 118 -13.77 7.07 -14.28
C GLN A 118 -14.32 8.48 -14.06
N PHE A 119 -14.75 9.12 -15.16
CA PHE A 119 -15.55 10.32 -15.11
C PHE A 119 -16.67 10.34 -16.17
N ALA A 120 -17.76 11.05 -15.87
CA ALA A 120 -18.89 11.22 -16.79
C ALA A 120 -19.32 12.69 -16.91
N VAL A 121 -19.71 13.07 -18.12
CA VAL A 121 -20.16 14.43 -18.45
C VAL A 121 -21.66 14.43 -18.75
N ARG A 122 -22.43 15.25 -18.03
CA ARG A 122 -23.89 15.35 -18.17
C ARG A 122 -24.34 16.81 -18.16
N GLY A 123 -24.34 17.45 -19.32
CA GLY A 123 -24.61 18.89 -19.41
C GLY A 123 -23.55 19.67 -18.65
N GLY A 124 -23.95 20.43 -17.63
CA GLY A 124 -23.03 21.15 -16.73
C GLY A 124 -22.56 20.34 -15.52
N LEU A 125 -22.81 19.03 -15.47
CA LEU A 125 -22.36 18.15 -14.39
C LEU A 125 -21.15 17.33 -14.83
N LEU A 126 -20.21 17.17 -13.91
CA LEU A 126 -19.05 16.30 -14.04
C LEU A 126 -19.00 15.35 -12.85
N ASP A 127 -19.23 14.06 -13.11
CA ASP A 127 -19.10 13.00 -12.11
C ASP A 127 -17.68 12.44 -12.19
N ILE A 128 -16.96 12.34 -11.08
CA ILE A 128 -15.56 11.89 -11.04
C ILE A 128 -15.39 10.93 -9.86
N PHE A 129 -14.81 9.76 -10.11
CA PHE A 129 -14.37 8.85 -9.05
C PHE A 129 -12.85 8.81 -8.97
N SER A 130 -12.27 9.62 -8.08
CA SER A 130 -10.82 9.74 -7.91
C SER A 130 -10.24 8.61 -7.05
N VAL A 131 -9.00 8.22 -7.37
CA VAL A 131 -8.12 7.46 -6.47
C VAL A 131 -7.97 8.20 -5.13
N GLY A 132 -7.80 7.46 -4.03
CA GLY A 132 -7.57 8.02 -2.69
C GLY A 132 -8.79 8.66 -2.03
N THR A 133 -9.96 8.62 -2.68
CA THR A 133 -11.22 9.15 -2.13
C THR A 133 -12.22 8.02 -1.88
N PRO A 134 -12.94 8.03 -0.73
CA PRO A 134 -13.86 6.95 -0.39
C PRO A 134 -15.18 7.00 -1.19
N GLU A 135 -15.53 8.17 -1.71
CA GLU A 135 -16.80 8.41 -2.43
C GLU A 135 -16.54 9.30 -3.65
N PRO A 136 -17.19 9.05 -4.79
CA PRO A 136 -17.07 9.89 -5.97
C PRO A 136 -17.78 11.23 -5.76
N VAL A 137 -17.37 12.22 -6.55
CA VAL A 137 -17.91 13.59 -6.48
C VAL A 137 -18.62 13.96 -7.78
N ARG A 138 -19.75 14.64 -7.63
CA ARG A 138 -20.48 15.34 -8.69
C ARG A 138 -20.19 16.84 -8.55
N VAL A 139 -19.57 17.40 -9.56
CA VAL A 139 -19.21 18.82 -9.67
C VAL A 139 -20.19 19.50 -10.62
N GLU A 140 -20.87 20.53 -10.16
CA GLU A 140 -21.85 21.29 -10.92
C GLU A 140 -21.27 22.62 -11.38
N PHE A 141 -21.32 22.87 -12.68
CA PHE A 141 -20.79 24.07 -13.32
C PHE A 141 -21.88 25.01 -13.79
N TRP A 142 -21.60 26.32 -13.68
CA TRP A 142 -22.32 27.37 -14.38
C TRP A 142 -21.34 28.14 -15.27
N GLY A 143 -21.35 27.82 -16.56
CA GLY A 143 -20.26 28.24 -17.46
C GLY A 143 -18.96 27.56 -17.05
N ASP A 144 -18.00 28.35 -16.60
CA ASP A 144 -16.67 27.88 -16.17
C ASP A 144 -16.48 27.88 -14.63
N GLU A 145 -17.47 28.33 -13.87
CA GLU A 145 -17.45 28.40 -12.41
C GLU A 145 -18.07 27.14 -11.76
N ILE A 146 -17.42 26.62 -10.72
CA ILE A 146 -17.95 25.54 -9.88
C ILE A 146 -18.99 26.09 -8.90
N THR A 147 -20.24 25.69 -9.06
CA THR A 147 -21.35 26.14 -8.21
C THR A 147 -21.64 25.21 -7.04
N SER A 148 -21.45 23.90 -7.21
CA SER A 148 -21.63 22.93 -6.13
C SER A 148 -20.77 21.69 -6.31
N ILE A 149 -20.34 21.09 -5.19
CA ILE A 149 -19.66 19.80 -5.16
C ILE A 149 -20.39 18.91 -4.17
N ARG A 150 -20.75 17.69 -4.60
CA ARG A 150 -21.53 16.75 -3.79
C ARG A 150 -20.97 15.34 -3.93
N PHE A 151 -20.95 14.58 -2.84
CA PHE A 151 -20.73 13.14 -2.95
C PHE A 151 -21.96 12.48 -3.59
N PHE A 152 -21.77 11.33 -4.24
CA PHE A 152 -22.89 10.54 -4.74
C PHE A 152 -22.63 9.03 -4.64
N ASP A 153 -23.69 8.23 -4.66
CA ASP A 153 -23.59 6.77 -4.64
C ASP A 153 -23.56 6.22 -6.08
N ILE A 154 -22.58 5.38 -6.41
CA ILE A 154 -22.44 4.80 -7.75
C ILE A 154 -23.58 3.84 -8.13
N LEU A 155 -24.26 3.21 -7.16
CA LEU A 155 -25.31 2.22 -7.40
C LEU A 155 -26.65 2.90 -7.75
N ASP A 156 -27.04 3.94 -7.01
CA ASP A 156 -28.32 4.62 -7.20
C ASP A 156 -28.22 5.99 -7.89
N GLN A 157 -26.98 6.48 -8.07
CA GLN A 157 -26.63 7.73 -8.75
C GLN A 157 -27.19 9.01 -8.10
N ARG A 158 -27.56 8.91 -6.82
CA ARG A 158 -28.10 10.02 -6.02
C ARG A 158 -27.01 10.73 -5.25
N THR A 159 -27.12 12.06 -5.23
CA THR A 159 -26.24 12.91 -4.44
C THR A 159 -26.53 12.78 -2.95
N ARG A 160 -25.48 12.93 -2.16
CA ARG A 160 -25.46 12.88 -0.70
C ARG A 160 -25.03 14.24 -0.16
N ASP A 161 -24.08 14.25 0.76
CA ASP A 161 -23.58 15.45 1.41
C ASP A 161 -22.84 16.37 0.44
N THR A 162 -22.92 17.67 0.72
CA THR A 162 -22.18 18.72 0.01
C THR A 162 -20.80 18.90 0.62
N THR A 163 -19.79 19.21 -0.20
CA THR A 163 -18.46 19.63 0.26
C THR A 163 -18.08 20.97 -0.38
N SER A 164 -17.26 21.76 0.31
CA SER A 164 -16.71 23.02 -0.23
C SER A 164 -15.52 22.81 -1.17
N GLU A 165 -14.84 21.67 -1.04
CA GLU A 165 -13.67 21.32 -1.83
C GLU A 165 -13.58 19.81 -2.10
N ALA A 166 -12.92 19.45 -3.20
CA ALA A 166 -12.54 18.08 -3.54
C ALA A 166 -11.14 18.07 -4.15
N HIS A 167 -10.41 16.97 -3.95
CA HIS A 167 -9.09 16.74 -4.55
C HIS A 167 -9.16 15.55 -5.49
N ILE A 168 -8.67 15.73 -6.72
CA ILE A 168 -8.61 14.69 -7.73
C ILE A 168 -7.14 14.31 -7.94
N LEU A 169 -6.86 13.02 -7.80
CA LEU A 169 -5.53 12.42 -8.00
C LEU A 169 -5.46 11.74 -9.37
N PRO A 170 -4.28 11.61 -9.97
CA PRO A 170 -4.13 10.81 -11.18
C PRO A 170 -4.43 9.33 -10.91
N VAL A 171 -4.79 8.60 -11.96
CA VAL A 171 -5.11 7.17 -11.86
C VAL A 171 -3.84 6.33 -11.67
N ASP A 172 -2.75 6.72 -12.32
CA ASP A 172 -1.41 6.16 -12.16
C ASP A 172 -0.36 7.23 -12.51
N PHE A 173 0.90 6.96 -12.18
CA PHE A 173 2.05 7.68 -12.71
C PHE A 173 2.48 7.11 -14.07
N GLN A 174 1.55 7.00 -15.01
CA GLN A 174 1.92 6.65 -16.38
C GLN A 174 2.63 7.83 -17.03
N ARG A 175 3.59 7.50 -17.88
CA ARG A 175 4.30 8.48 -18.69
C ARG A 175 3.58 8.57 -20.03
N ASP A 176 3.20 9.78 -20.42
CA ASP A 176 2.82 10.01 -21.81
C ASP A 176 4.07 9.84 -22.68
N PRO A 177 4.09 8.89 -23.64
CA PRO A 177 5.21 8.69 -24.55
C PRO A 177 5.57 9.95 -25.36
N GLU A 178 4.60 10.84 -25.60
CA GLU A 178 4.81 12.08 -26.34
C GLU A 178 5.37 13.20 -25.44
N GLU A 179 5.26 13.08 -24.12
CA GLU A 179 5.69 14.09 -23.16
C GLU A 179 7.11 13.81 -22.60
N THR A 180 8.10 14.29 -23.34
CA THR A 180 9.52 14.15 -23.01
C THR A 180 10.01 15.08 -21.89
N SER A 181 9.17 15.99 -21.39
CA SER A 181 9.57 17.05 -20.44
C SER A 181 9.41 16.70 -18.96
N LEU A 182 8.69 15.62 -18.64
CA LEU A 182 8.41 15.25 -17.25
C LEU A 182 9.66 14.68 -16.58
N VAL A 183 10.01 15.27 -15.43
CA VAL A 183 11.10 14.79 -14.58
C VAL A 183 10.63 13.53 -13.85
N SER A 184 11.12 12.37 -14.28
CA SER A 184 10.89 11.10 -13.59
C SER A 184 11.66 11.04 -12.27
N ARG A 185 11.00 10.59 -11.21
CA ARG A 185 11.55 10.43 -9.85
C ARG A 185 11.17 9.08 -9.29
N SER A 186 12.04 8.51 -8.46
CA SER A 186 11.71 7.34 -7.66
C SER A 186 11.20 7.74 -6.28
N LEU A 187 10.51 6.84 -5.60
CA LEU A 187 10.09 7.07 -4.21
C LEU A 187 11.28 7.42 -3.30
N LEU A 188 12.45 6.79 -3.53
CA LEU A 188 13.68 7.06 -2.79
C LEU A 188 14.17 8.51 -2.94
N GLU A 189 13.87 9.16 -4.06
CA GLU A 189 14.21 10.56 -4.30
C GLU A 189 13.25 11.54 -3.61
N LEU A 190 12.07 11.07 -3.19
CA LEU A 190 11.04 11.84 -2.50
C LEU A 190 11.11 11.71 -0.98
N LEU A 191 11.83 10.71 -0.46
CA LEU A 191 11.94 10.50 0.98
C LEU A 191 12.65 11.70 1.65
N PRO A 192 12.16 12.16 2.82
CA PRO A 192 12.83 13.20 3.56
C PRO A 192 14.16 12.69 4.13
N ALA A 193 15.10 13.61 4.40
CA ALA A 193 16.44 13.25 4.86
C ALA A 193 16.48 12.58 6.24
N ASP A 194 15.43 12.73 7.04
CA ASP A 194 15.25 12.10 8.35
C ASP A 194 14.44 10.79 8.29
N ALA A 195 14.15 10.27 7.08
CA ALA A 195 13.47 9.00 6.92
C ALA A 195 14.26 7.86 7.56
N LEU A 196 13.54 6.99 8.27
CA LEU A 196 14.07 5.77 8.87
C LEU A 196 13.72 4.57 8.00
N LEU A 197 14.74 3.84 7.55
CA LEU A 197 14.58 2.63 6.78
C LEU A 197 14.48 1.41 7.69
N LEU A 198 13.28 0.82 7.74
CA LEU A 198 13.04 -0.49 8.35
C LEU A 198 13.20 -1.56 7.27
N ALA A 199 14.21 -2.43 7.39
CA ALA A 199 14.43 -3.50 6.43
C ALA A 199 14.15 -4.86 7.05
N VAL A 200 13.31 -5.64 6.37
CA VAL A 200 12.92 -6.99 6.79
C VAL A 200 13.76 -7.98 5.99
N HIS A 201 14.73 -8.63 6.65
CA HIS A 201 15.65 -9.57 6.01
C HIS A 201 15.21 -11.01 6.26
N PRO A 202 14.89 -11.79 5.21
CA PRO A 202 14.58 -13.21 5.36
C PRO A 202 15.82 -14.10 5.47
N GLU A 203 17.01 -13.65 5.03
CA GLU A 203 18.26 -14.42 5.06
C GLU A 203 19.46 -13.58 5.53
N GLU A 204 20.48 -14.27 6.06
CA GLU A 204 21.74 -13.67 6.53
C GLU A 204 22.48 -12.95 5.39
N GLY A 205 22.82 -11.67 5.61
CA GLY A 205 23.65 -10.89 4.70
C GLY A 205 23.11 -9.50 4.42
N GLY A 206 21.79 -9.33 4.29
CA GLY A 206 21.14 -8.01 4.19
C GLY A 206 21.75 -7.01 3.20
N GLU A 207 22.47 -7.52 2.19
CA GLU A 207 23.12 -6.74 1.15
C GLU A 207 22.10 -6.46 0.05
N TRP A 208 21.71 -5.19 -0.08
CA TRP A 208 20.78 -4.74 -1.12
C TRP A 208 21.47 -4.57 -2.47
N ARG A 209 22.79 -4.37 -2.46
CA ARG A 209 23.57 -4.06 -3.65
C ARG A 209 23.40 -5.10 -4.77
N PRO A 210 23.48 -6.42 -4.53
CA PRO A 210 23.27 -7.42 -5.57
C PRO A 210 21.86 -7.40 -6.18
N GLU A 211 20.85 -6.98 -5.43
CA GLU A 211 19.47 -6.86 -5.94
C GLU A 211 19.27 -5.56 -6.73
N LEU A 212 19.90 -4.46 -6.27
CA LEU A 212 19.95 -3.19 -7.01
C LEU A 212 20.64 -3.36 -8.37
N ASP A 213 21.78 -4.05 -8.39
CA ASP A 213 22.54 -4.34 -9.61
C ASP A 213 21.74 -5.27 -10.53
N ARG A 214 21.15 -6.34 -10.00
CA ARG A 214 20.29 -7.25 -10.81
C ARG A 214 19.14 -6.52 -11.50
N THR A 215 18.47 -5.61 -10.79
CA THR A 215 17.40 -4.80 -11.38
C THR A 215 17.95 -3.86 -12.46
N TRP A 216 19.06 -3.19 -12.19
CA TRP A 216 19.67 -2.24 -13.12
C TRP A 216 20.20 -2.92 -14.40
N ASP A 217 20.96 -4.00 -14.25
CA ASP A 217 21.52 -4.78 -15.35
C ASP A 217 20.42 -5.35 -16.25
N TYR A 218 19.31 -5.81 -15.65
CA TYR A 218 18.14 -6.27 -16.42
C TYR A 218 17.52 -5.16 -17.28
N VAL A 219 17.37 -3.95 -16.74
CA VAL A 219 16.84 -2.80 -17.50
C VAL A 219 17.79 -2.40 -18.63
N CYS A 220 19.10 -2.37 -18.37
CA CYS A 220 20.11 -2.09 -19.40
C CYS A 220 20.11 -3.14 -20.51
N GLN A 221 19.99 -4.43 -20.15
CA GLN A 221 19.92 -5.51 -21.12
C GLN A 221 18.72 -5.34 -22.06
N LEU A 222 17.52 -5.09 -21.51
CA LEU A 222 16.32 -4.88 -22.33
C LEU A 222 16.45 -3.67 -23.26
N HIS A 223 17.05 -2.57 -22.77
CA HIS A 223 17.33 -1.39 -23.59
C HIS A 223 18.23 -1.73 -24.78
N ASP A 224 19.30 -2.48 -24.54
CA ASP A 224 20.27 -2.87 -25.57
C ASP A 224 19.63 -3.81 -26.60
N GLU A 225 18.79 -4.75 -26.15
CA GLU A 225 18.01 -5.64 -27.01
C GLU A 225 17.09 -4.85 -27.96
N LEU A 226 16.27 -3.93 -27.43
CA LEU A 226 15.38 -3.07 -28.23
C LEU A 226 16.15 -2.16 -29.20
N THR A 227 17.29 -1.62 -28.76
CA THR A 227 18.16 -0.80 -29.62
C THR A 227 18.71 -1.60 -30.80
N VAL A 228 19.11 -2.86 -30.58
CA VAL A 228 19.59 -3.76 -31.64
C VAL A 228 18.46 -4.14 -32.62
N GLU A 229 17.22 -4.23 -32.14
CA GLU A 229 16.03 -4.44 -32.96
C GLU A 229 15.62 -3.22 -33.80
N GLY A 230 16.30 -2.09 -33.61
CA GLY A 230 16.08 -0.85 -34.37
C GLY A 230 15.06 0.09 -33.73
N GLU A 231 14.64 -0.19 -32.49
CA GLU A 231 13.82 0.73 -31.70
C GLU A 231 14.68 1.86 -31.11
N SER A 232 14.01 2.88 -30.56
CA SER A 232 14.66 4.00 -29.86
C SER A 232 14.05 4.14 -28.46
N PRO A 233 14.30 3.16 -27.56
CA PRO A 233 13.77 3.20 -26.21
C PRO A 233 14.32 4.40 -25.43
N ASP A 234 13.58 4.83 -24.41
CA ASP A 234 14.07 5.78 -23.42
C ASP A 234 15.32 5.24 -22.70
N SER A 235 16.17 6.15 -22.22
CA SER A 235 17.35 5.76 -21.44
C SER A 235 16.96 5.02 -20.14
N PRO A 236 17.69 3.96 -19.73
CA PRO A 236 17.43 3.19 -18.51
C PRO A 236 17.29 4.03 -17.24
N ASP A 237 18.07 5.10 -17.13
CA ASP A 237 18.05 6.00 -15.98
C ASP A 237 16.77 6.84 -15.88
N THR A 238 15.96 6.88 -16.93
CA THR A 238 14.66 7.55 -16.91
C THR A 238 13.57 6.67 -16.29
N LEU A 239 13.70 5.34 -16.42
CA LEU A 239 12.77 4.35 -15.86
C LEU A 239 13.20 3.84 -14.48
N PHE A 240 14.51 3.78 -14.21
CA PHE A 240 15.03 3.28 -12.95
C PHE A 240 16.20 4.13 -12.46
N LEU A 241 16.32 4.27 -11.14
CA LEU A 241 17.47 4.91 -10.51
C LEU A 241 18.69 3.97 -10.62
N PRO A 242 19.85 4.45 -11.13
CA PRO A 242 21.05 3.63 -11.23
C PRO A 242 21.45 3.02 -9.89
N ALA A 243 21.91 1.76 -9.90
CA ALA A 243 22.19 1.00 -8.68
C ALA A 243 23.13 1.71 -7.70
N VAL A 244 24.19 2.37 -8.21
CA VAL A 244 25.14 3.17 -7.41
C VAL A 244 24.47 4.35 -6.72
N GLU A 245 23.59 5.06 -7.41
CA GLU A 245 22.90 6.22 -6.84
C GLU A 245 21.82 5.79 -5.85
N ALA A 246 21.12 4.67 -6.14
CA ALA A 246 20.17 4.06 -5.22
C ALA A 246 20.85 3.62 -3.91
N GLU A 247 21.96 2.90 -4.00
CA GLU A 247 22.74 2.45 -2.85
C GLU A 247 23.24 3.62 -2.01
N LYS A 248 23.78 4.67 -2.65
CA LYS A 248 24.26 5.86 -1.96
C LYS A 248 23.14 6.53 -1.14
N ARG A 249 21.94 6.68 -1.72
CA ARG A 249 20.79 7.28 -1.05
C ARG A 249 20.28 6.42 0.09
N ILE A 250 20.13 5.13 -0.16
CA ILE A 250 19.72 4.17 0.86
C ILE A 250 20.71 4.15 2.03
N SER A 251 22.01 4.19 1.76
CA SER A 251 23.07 4.19 2.79
C SER A 251 23.15 5.50 3.58
N ALA A 252 22.54 6.58 3.09
CA ALA A 252 22.47 7.86 3.81
C ALA A 252 21.34 7.90 4.85
N LEU A 253 20.38 6.99 4.79
CA LEU A 253 19.24 6.93 5.72
C LEU A 253 19.61 6.19 7.00
N ALA A 254 19.00 6.60 8.11
CA ALA A 254 19.05 5.80 9.33
C ALA A 254 18.36 4.45 9.09
N ARG A 255 18.88 3.36 9.67
CA ARG A 255 18.47 2.00 9.35
C ARG A 255 18.21 1.17 10.60
N ILE A 256 17.13 0.40 10.60
CA ILE A 256 16.87 -0.68 11.54
C ILE A 256 16.63 -1.95 10.73
N ASP A 257 17.44 -2.97 11.00
CA ASP A 257 17.33 -4.29 10.41
C ASP A 257 16.54 -5.21 11.32
N LEU A 258 15.48 -5.79 10.75
CA LEU A 258 14.67 -6.82 11.39
C LEU A 258 15.13 -8.16 10.83
N SER A 259 15.80 -8.94 11.68
CA SER A 259 16.22 -10.32 11.40
C SER A 259 15.61 -11.27 12.43
N ALA A 260 15.50 -12.55 12.05
CA ALA A 260 15.12 -13.63 12.96
C ALA A 260 16.33 -14.27 13.67
N THR A 261 17.53 -13.69 13.54
CA THR A 261 18.79 -14.21 14.07
C THR A 261 19.16 -13.54 15.39
N ASP A 262 19.89 -14.27 16.24
CA ASP A 262 20.29 -13.80 17.59
C ASP A 262 21.46 -12.78 17.57
N GLU A 263 22.02 -12.46 16.40
CA GLU A 263 23.13 -11.51 16.24
C GLU A 263 22.69 -10.03 16.21
N ALA A 264 21.46 -9.74 16.63
CA ALA A 264 20.90 -8.39 16.65
C ALA A 264 21.39 -7.56 17.85
N GLY A 265 21.48 -6.23 17.68
CA GLY A 265 21.80 -5.31 18.77
C GLY A 265 20.70 -5.20 19.85
N VAL A 266 19.47 -5.57 19.52
CA VAL A 266 18.31 -5.61 20.42
C VAL A 266 17.44 -6.81 20.05
N SER A 267 17.01 -7.61 21.04
CA SER A 267 16.09 -8.72 20.85
C SER A 267 14.72 -8.40 21.45
N LEU A 268 13.65 -8.74 20.72
CA LEU A 268 12.27 -8.59 21.17
C LEU A 268 11.72 -9.84 21.88
N SER A 269 12.54 -10.91 22.01
CA SER A 269 12.12 -12.20 22.58
C SER A 269 10.80 -12.72 21.97
N CYS A 270 10.66 -12.54 20.66
CA CYS A 270 9.50 -12.96 19.88
C CYS A 270 9.76 -14.34 19.29
N THR A 271 8.87 -15.29 19.52
CA THR A 271 8.98 -16.65 19.01
C THR A 271 7.74 -17.07 18.21
N PRO A 272 7.87 -17.98 17.24
CA PRO A 272 6.71 -18.58 16.59
C PRO A 272 5.83 -19.31 17.60
N PRO A 273 4.50 -19.23 17.49
CA PRO A 273 3.59 -19.90 18.40
C PRO A 273 3.57 -21.41 18.12
N PRO A 274 3.05 -22.23 19.05
CA PRO A 274 2.97 -23.67 18.85
C PRO A 274 2.05 -24.02 17.69
N ALA A 275 2.54 -24.86 16.77
CA ALA A 275 1.72 -25.38 15.68
C ALA A 275 0.66 -26.37 16.22
N ILE A 276 -0.59 -25.92 16.30
CA ILE A 276 -1.72 -26.66 16.88
C ILE A 276 -2.20 -27.79 15.95
N LYS A 277 -2.16 -27.59 14.64
CA LYS A 277 -2.44 -28.62 13.62
C LYS A 277 -3.78 -29.36 13.84
N ARG A 278 -4.83 -28.61 14.18
CA ARG A 278 -6.20 -29.08 14.48
C ARG A 278 -6.36 -29.89 15.77
N ASP A 279 -5.32 -29.98 16.62
CA ASP A 279 -5.42 -30.63 17.92
C ASP A 279 -6.00 -29.66 18.96
N MET A 280 -7.31 -29.77 19.20
CA MET A 280 -8.02 -28.93 20.18
C MET A 280 -7.61 -29.19 21.63
N LYS A 281 -7.05 -30.37 21.93
CA LYS A 281 -6.49 -30.63 23.27
C LYS A 281 -5.20 -29.85 23.43
N LEU A 282 -4.35 -29.82 22.41
CA LEU A 282 -3.12 -29.03 22.39
C LEU A 282 -3.42 -27.53 22.46
N LEU A 283 -4.40 -27.03 21.70
CA LEU A 283 -4.85 -25.63 21.78
C LEU A 283 -5.25 -25.25 23.20
N ARG A 284 -6.14 -26.03 23.82
CA ARG A 284 -6.58 -25.78 25.20
C ARG A 284 -5.42 -25.85 26.19
N ALA A 285 -4.48 -26.77 26.01
CA ALA A 285 -3.30 -26.88 26.87
C ALA A 285 -2.40 -25.65 26.74
N SER A 286 -2.15 -25.17 25.52
CA SER A 286 -1.37 -23.96 25.25
C SER A 286 -2.01 -22.71 25.87
N LEU A 287 -3.32 -22.50 25.66
CA LEU A 287 -4.04 -21.37 26.26
C LEU A 287 -4.01 -21.40 27.80
N ARG A 288 -4.10 -22.61 28.40
CA ARG A 288 -3.98 -22.77 29.86
C ARG A 288 -2.57 -22.48 30.37
N ALA A 289 -1.54 -22.88 29.63
CA ALA A 289 -0.16 -22.64 30.03
C ALA A 289 0.14 -21.14 30.12
N VAL A 290 -0.28 -20.36 29.11
CA VAL A 290 -0.12 -18.89 29.13
C VAL A 290 -0.99 -18.25 30.20
N SER A 291 -2.23 -18.70 30.38
CA SER A 291 -3.09 -18.21 31.47
C SER A 291 -2.48 -18.45 32.85
N ALA A 292 -1.83 -19.60 33.07
CA ALA A 292 -1.21 -19.98 34.34
C ALA A 292 0.01 -19.13 34.70
N THR A 293 0.73 -18.58 33.71
CA THR A 293 1.81 -17.61 33.93
C THR A 293 1.30 -16.17 34.08
N GLY A 294 -0.03 -15.96 34.04
CA GLY A 294 -0.64 -14.64 34.03
C GLY A 294 -0.61 -13.96 32.66
N GLY A 295 -0.17 -14.65 31.61
CA GLY A 295 -0.18 -14.16 30.24
C GLY A 295 -1.58 -13.99 29.65
N ARG A 296 -1.63 -13.44 28.45
CA ARG A 296 -2.83 -13.27 27.63
C ARG A 296 -2.69 -14.06 26.34
N SER A 297 -3.79 -14.65 25.89
CA SER A 297 -3.85 -15.29 24.59
C SER A 297 -4.93 -14.62 23.73
N LEU A 298 -4.58 -14.30 22.49
CA LEU A 298 -5.51 -13.84 21.47
C LEU A 298 -5.55 -14.87 20.36
N VAL A 299 -6.74 -15.33 20.02
CA VAL A 299 -6.98 -16.19 18.88
C VAL A 299 -7.75 -15.39 17.85
N LEU A 300 -7.08 -15.05 16.76
CA LEU A 300 -7.59 -14.24 15.67
C LEU A 300 -8.32 -15.13 14.66
N CYS A 301 -9.54 -14.73 14.30
CA CYS A 301 -10.32 -15.35 13.23
C CYS A 301 -10.78 -14.28 12.24
N ASP A 302 -10.87 -14.62 10.95
CA ASP A 302 -11.21 -13.67 9.88
C ASP A 302 -12.64 -13.10 9.99
N ASN A 303 -13.58 -13.83 10.61
CA ASN A 303 -14.96 -13.39 10.75
C ASN A 303 -15.66 -13.93 12.01
N GLN A 304 -16.78 -13.30 12.37
CA GLN A 304 -17.56 -13.65 13.56
C GLN A 304 -18.02 -15.12 13.55
N GLY A 305 -18.41 -15.66 12.40
CA GLY A 305 -18.85 -17.06 12.30
C GLY A 305 -17.72 -18.08 12.52
N GLN A 306 -16.46 -17.71 12.28
CA GLN A 306 -15.31 -18.52 12.70
C GLN A 306 -15.09 -18.43 14.21
N CYS A 307 -15.19 -17.23 14.81
CA CYS A 307 -15.10 -17.06 16.26
C CYS A 307 -16.12 -17.94 16.98
N ASP A 308 -17.40 -17.84 16.61
CA ASP A 308 -18.49 -18.57 17.25
C ASP A 308 -18.27 -20.09 17.20
N ARG A 309 -17.85 -20.59 16.03
CA ARG A 309 -17.51 -22.01 15.84
C ARG A 309 -16.34 -22.46 16.71
N LEU A 310 -15.29 -21.64 16.81
CA LEU A 310 -14.12 -21.98 17.61
C LEU A 310 -14.45 -21.98 19.10
N GLU A 311 -15.25 -21.03 19.59
CA GLU A 311 -15.72 -21.00 20.97
C GLU A 311 -16.60 -22.20 21.33
N GLU A 312 -17.46 -22.64 20.40
CA GLU A 312 -18.26 -23.87 20.55
C GLU A 312 -17.34 -25.09 20.69
N ILE A 313 -16.34 -25.23 19.80
CA ILE A 313 -15.35 -26.30 19.84
C ILE A 313 -14.54 -26.25 21.15
N LEU A 314 -14.19 -25.07 21.65
CA LEU A 314 -13.48 -24.89 22.92
C LEU A 314 -14.35 -25.19 24.16
N GLY A 315 -15.67 -25.28 23.99
CA GLY A 315 -16.60 -25.86 24.96
C GLY A 315 -17.39 -24.84 25.78
N SER A 316 -17.87 -23.77 25.12
CA SER A 316 -18.55 -22.59 25.70
C SER A 316 -17.59 -21.61 26.37
N PRO A 317 -17.92 -20.30 26.46
CA PRO A 317 -17.02 -19.26 26.98
C PRO A 317 -16.46 -19.54 28.38
N LYS A 318 -17.22 -20.27 29.21
CA LYS A 318 -16.82 -20.67 30.57
C LYS A 318 -15.68 -21.71 30.64
N LYS A 319 -15.38 -22.40 29.54
CA LYS A 319 -14.27 -23.38 29.47
C LYS A 319 -13.02 -22.83 28.82
N ILE A 320 -13.11 -21.65 28.21
CA ILE A 320 -11.95 -20.91 27.71
C ILE A 320 -11.14 -20.45 28.93
N PRO A 321 -9.82 -20.69 28.97
CA PRO A 321 -8.98 -20.24 30.07
C PRO A 321 -9.11 -18.73 30.30
N PRO A 322 -9.03 -18.25 31.56
CA PRO A 322 -9.02 -16.81 31.83
C PRO A 322 -7.92 -16.12 31.01
N ARG A 323 -8.18 -14.90 30.52
CA ARG A 323 -7.24 -14.11 29.69
C ARG A 323 -6.95 -14.69 28.30
N ALA A 324 -7.67 -15.73 27.86
CA ALA A 324 -7.72 -16.13 26.46
C ALA A 324 -9.00 -15.59 25.81
N ASN A 325 -8.86 -14.89 24.68
CA ASN A 325 -9.98 -14.34 23.92
C ASN A 325 -9.92 -14.84 22.47
N VAL A 326 -11.09 -15.12 21.90
CA VAL A 326 -11.27 -15.33 20.46
C VAL A 326 -11.84 -14.03 19.90
N VAL A 327 -11.18 -13.44 18.91
CA VAL A 327 -11.56 -12.13 18.38
C VAL A 327 -11.47 -12.12 16.86
N VAL A 328 -12.27 -11.24 16.24
CA VAL A 328 -12.19 -11.01 14.81
C VAL A 328 -10.93 -10.20 14.49
N GLY A 329 -10.11 -10.71 13.58
CA GLY A 329 -8.87 -10.11 13.12
C GLY A 329 -8.10 -11.10 12.26
N SER A 330 -7.24 -10.60 11.38
CA SER A 330 -6.40 -11.43 10.53
C SER A 330 -4.97 -10.91 10.56
N LEU A 331 -4.02 -11.83 10.67
CA LEU A 331 -2.59 -11.56 10.60
C LEU A 331 -1.95 -12.63 9.71
N SER A 332 -0.86 -12.27 9.04
CA SER A 332 -0.09 -13.21 8.20
C SER A 332 0.50 -14.38 9.00
N GLY A 333 0.71 -14.20 10.31
CA GLY A 333 1.13 -15.26 11.21
C GLY A 333 0.98 -14.88 12.68
N GLY A 334 0.84 -15.89 13.54
CA GLY A 334 0.84 -15.72 14.99
C GLY A 334 2.26 -15.57 15.55
N PHE A 335 2.34 -15.16 16.82
CA PHE A 335 3.61 -14.94 17.52
C PHE A 335 3.43 -15.05 19.04
N VAL A 336 4.53 -15.23 19.77
CA VAL A 336 4.59 -15.22 21.22
C VAL A 336 5.62 -14.19 21.67
N LEU A 337 5.21 -13.27 22.53
CA LEU A 337 6.08 -12.32 23.22
C LEU A 337 6.18 -12.73 24.69
N GLU A 338 7.20 -13.52 25.01
CA GLU A 338 7.41 -14.04 26.37
C GLU A 338 7.84 -12.94 27.34
N ALA A 339 8.60 -11.96 26.84
CA ALA A 339 9.11 -10.83 27.62
C ALA A 339 8.11 -9.68 27.79
N ALA A 340 6.92 -9.76 27.18
CA ALA A 340 5.86 -8.78 27.40
C ALA A 340 5.31 -8.88 28.83
N ASP A 341 4.82 -7.76 29.38
CA ASP A 341 4.14 -7.73 30.67
C ASP A 341 2.67 -7.28 30.51
N PRO A 342 1.69 -8.20 30.60
CA PRO A 342 1.86 -9.66 30.77
C PRO A 342 2.30 -10.36 29.46
N PRO A 343 2.85 -11.60 29.53
CA PRO A 343 3.24 -12.36 28.34
C PRO A 343 2.08 -12.49 27.35
N LEU A 344 2.36 -12.37 26.05
CA LEU A 344 1.32 -12.37 25.01
C LEU A 344 1.53 -13.51 24.04
N GLN A 345 0.48 -14.30 23.80
CA GLN A 345 0.40 -15.27 22.72
C GLN A 345 -0.68 -14.85 21.73
N VAL A 346 -0.33 -14.76 20.45
CA VAL A 346 -1.26 -14.55 19.34
C VAL A 346 -1.26 -15.79 18.46
N LEU A 347 -2.44 -16.32 18.18
CA LEU A 347 -2.68 -17.43 17.28
C LEU A 347 -3.61 -16.97 16.15
N THR A 348 -3.36 -17.46 14.95
CA THR A 348 -4.24 -17.25 13.79
C THR A 348 -4.82 -18.59 13.32
N ASP A 349 -5.75 -18.53 12.37
CA ASP A 349 -6.27 -19.71 11.70
C ASP A 349 -5.17 -20.56 11.02
N HIS A 350 -4.05 -19.93 10.61
CA HIS A 350 -2.92 -20.63 9.99
C HIS A 350 -2.32 -21.68 10.94
N GLU A 351 -2.03 -21.31 12.19
CA GLU A 351 -1.42 -22.23 13.15
C GLU A 351 -2.41 -23.27 13.70
N ILE A 352 -3.69 -22.91 13.75
CA ILE A 352 -4.77 -23.77 14.23
C ILE A 352 -5.16 -24.81 13.18
N PHE A 353 -5.39 -24.41 11.94
CA PHE A 353 -6.00 -25.25 10.92
C PHE A 353 -5.08 -25.67 9.76
N ARG A 354 -3.85 -25.13 9.71
CA ARG A 354 -2.90 -25.28 8.57
C ARG A 354 -3.54 -24.86 7.26
N ARG A 355 -4.00 -23.62 7.18
CA ARG A 355 -4.61 -23.05 5.98
C ARG A 355 -3.82 -21.86 5.51
#